data_AF-A0A2R6LNN4-F1
#
_entry.id   AF-A0A2R6LNN4-F1
#
_cell.length_a   1.000
_cell.length_b   1.000
_cell.length_c   1.000
_cell.angle_alpha   90.00
_cell.angle_beta   90.00
_cell.angle_gamma   90.00
#
_symmetry.space_group_name_H-M   'P 1'
#
loop_
_entity.id
_entity.type
_entity.pdbx_description
1 polymer ?
#
loop_
_entity_poly.entity_id
_entity_poly.type
_entity_poly.pdbx_seq_one_letter_code
_entity_poly.pdbx_strand_id
1 'polypeptide(L)'
;MYGGGLGKEVIQHVRDWIPADNHPDRAGFKTELRDFLDAELNDDAGAMGTGFGGSDGPRAVFTGGAEVRTDHGPVDADVAVDDEVGVLVYHELSREDVARLPDRIEAYKREYGTVVVVACGVRDTSGWDEIQDDYISETFAVTDGPEVQFVTKDKRNFGRDPADDEDDGGFLGNWFS
;
A
#
# COMPACT_ATOMS: atom_id res chain seq x y z
N MET A 1 22.26 -0.38 6.60
CA MET A 1 21.16 0.34 7.29
C MET A 1 19.90 -0.42 6.92
N TYR A 2 19.13 -0.88 7.90
CA TYR A 2 17.96 -1.75 7.69
C TYR A 2 16.76 -0.88 7.22
N GLY A 3 16.79 -0.41 5.98
CA GLY A 3 15.67 0.27 5.30
C GLY A 3 14.68 -0.73 4.69
N GLY A 4 14.25 -1.70 5.48
CA GLY A 4 13.33 -2.76 5.03
C GLY A 4 12.13 -2.96 5.96
N GLY A 5 12.03 -2.15 7.02
CA GLY A 5 10.91 -2.16 7.95
C GLY A 5 9.77 -1.28 7.45
N LEU A 6 10.10 -0.04 7.06
CA LEU A 6 9.12 0.98 6.67
C LEU A 6 8.31 0.57 5.44
N GLY A 7 8.95 0.06 4.39
CA GLY A 7 8.24 -0.48 3.22
C GLY A 7 7.20 -1.54 3.60
N LYS A 8 7.56 -2.50 4.46
CA LYS A 8 6.65 -3.58 4.89
C LYS A 8 5.51 -3.08 5.76
N GLU A 9 5.79 -2.12 6.63
CA GLU A 9 4.81 -1.46 7.49
C GLU A 9 3.80 -0.68 6.65
N VAL A 10 4.26 0.17 5.72
CA VAL A 10 3.39 0.88 4.78
C VAL A 10 2.57 -0.10 3.94
N ILE A 11 3.16 -1.19 3.45
CA ILE A 11 2.42 -2.24 2.73
C ILE A 11 1.31 -2.84 3.60
N GLN A 12 1.55 -3.06 4.90
CA GLN A 12 0.54 -3.57 5.83
C GLN A 12 -0.59 -2.55 6.02
N HIS A 13 -0.28 -1.30 6.39
CA HIS A 13 -1.31 -0.27 6.56
C HIS A 13 -2.10 -0.02 5.27
N VAL A 14 -1.44 0.00 4.11
CA VAL A 14 -2.14 0.13 2.82
C VAL A 14 -3.06 -1.07 2.54
N ARG A 15 -2.71 -2.29 2.97
CA ARG A 15 -3.57 -3.47 2.85
C ARG A 15 -4.75 -3.44 3.82
N ASP A 16 -4.56 -2.89 5.00
CA ASP A 16 -5.60 -2.81 6.03
C ASP A 16 -6.53 -1.59 5.82
N TRP A 17 -6.04 -0.55 5.15
CA TRP A 17 -6.82 0.64 4.80
C TRP A 17 -8.03 0.28 3.93
N ILE A 18 -9.22 0.60 4.41
CA ILE A 18 -10.44 0.55 3.60
C ILE A 18 -10.86 1.98 3.33
N PRO A 19 -11.03 2.40 2.05
CA PRO A 19 -11.50 3.75 1.76
C PRO A 19 -12.82 4.04 2.47
N ALA A 20 -12.86 5.13 3.22
CA ALA A 20 -14.01 5.54 4.03
C ALA A 20 -15.21 5.95 3.16
N ASP A 21 -14.96 6.47 1.96
CA ASP A 21 -16.01 6.83 1.00
C ASP A 21 -15.62 6.42 -0.43
N ASN A 22 -16.62 6.29 -1.30
CA ASN A 22 -16.41 6.10 -2.73
C ASN A 22 -16.19 7.47 -3.38
N HIS A 23 -14.97 7.99 -3.23
CA HIS A 23 -14.61 9.27 -3.82
C HIS A 23 -14.84 9.28 -5.34
N PRO A 24 -15.37 10.37 -5.90
CA PRO A 24 -15.65 10.46 -7.34
C PRO A 24 -14.38 10.57 -8.18
N ASP A 25 -13.24 10.90 -7.56
CA ASP A 25 -11.98 11.15 -8.24
C ASP A 25 -10.77 10.66 -7.43
N ARG A 26 -9.64 10.57 -8.12
CA ARG A 26 -8.37 10.10 -7.57
C ARG A 26 -7.86 10.97 -6.42
N ALA A 27 -8.10 12.28 -6.42
CA ALA A 27 -7.52 13.19 -5.41
C ALA A 27 -8.13 12.95 -4.02
N GLY A 28 -9.41 12.57 -3.96
CA GLY A 28 -10.06 12.13 -2.72
C GLY A 28 -9.34 10.93 -2.09
N PHE A 29 -9.13 9.86 -2.87
CA PHE A 29 -8.39 8.68 -2.39
C PHE A 29 -6.95 8.98 -2.01
N LYS A 30 -6.25 9.85 -2.75
CA LYS A 30 -4.87 10.25 -2.40
C LYS A 30 -4.82 10.94 -1.04
N THR A 31 -5.71 11.91 -0.83
CA THR A 31 -5.74 12.71 0.40
C THR A 31 -6.09 11.84 1.59
N GLU A 32 -7.10 10.99 1.44
CA GLU A 32 -7.51 10.06 2.50
C GLU A 32 -6.40 9.07 2.84
N LEU A 33 -5.77 8.45 1.84
CA LEU A 33 -4.68 7.52 2.08
C LEU A 33 -3.48 8.19 2.76
N ARG A 34 -3.17 9.43 2.37
CA ARG A 34 -2.11 10.23 3.01
C ARG A 34 -2.42 10.44 4.48
N ASP A 35 -3.62 10.94 4.79
CA ASP A 35 -4.01 11.24 6.16
C ASP A 35 -4.14 9.97 7.02
N PHE A 36 -4.56 8.85 6.42
CA PHE A 36 -4.57 7.54 7.08
C PHE A 36 -3.15 7.05 7.39
N LEU A 37 -2.24 7.06 6.43
CA LEU A 37 -0.85 6.64 6.66
C LEU A 37 -0.12 7.57 7.64
N ASP A 38 -0.38 8.88 7.57
CA ASP A 38 0.18 9.84 8.52
C ASP A 38 -0.34 9.57 9.93
N ALA A 39 -1.65 9.30 10.08
CA ALA A 39 -2.23 8.93 11.35
C ALA A 39 -1.63 7.61 11.87
N GLU A 40 -1.69 6.51 11.12
CA GLU A 40 -1.22 5.20 11.58
C GLU A 40 0.27 5.20 11.93
N LEU A 41 1.12 5.72 11.04
CA LEU A 41 2.58 5.73 11.26
C LEU A 41 3.00 6.66 12.41
N ASN A 42 2.22 7.69 12.73
CA ASN A 42 2.50 8.60 13.84
C ASN A 42 1.74 8.25 15.13
N ASP A 43 0.62 7.54 15.07
CA ASP A 43 -0.18 7.11 16.23
C ASP A 43 0.41 5.82 16.84
N ASP A 44 0.95 4.90 16.02
CA ASP A 44 1.79 3.79 16.52
C ASP A 44 3.06 4.29 17.22
N ALA A 45 3.63 5.41 16.73
CA ALA A 45 4.75 6.08 17.39
C ALA A 45 4.34 6.78 18.71
N GLY A 46 3.06 7.17 18.85
CA GLY A 46 2.48 7.81 20.03
C GLY A 46 1.97 6.82 21.10
N ALA A 47 1.44 5.66 20.70
CA ALA A 47 0.85 4.67 21.60
C ALA A 47 1.89 3.86 22.40
N MET A 48 3.14 3.79 21.93
CA MET A 48 4.27 3.21 22.70
C MET A 48 4.84 4.12 23.81
N GLY A 49 4.14 5.20 24.16
CA GLY A 49 4.45 6.00 25.36
C GLY A 49 3.88 5.46 26.67
N THR A 50 2.92 4.52 26.64
CA THR A 50 2.25 4.02 27.86
C THR A 50 1.95 2.52 27.80
N GLY A 51 3.02 1.73 27.94
CA GLY A 51 3.10 0.38 28.52
C GLY A 51 1.98 -0.64 28.31
N PHE A 52 2.29 -1.77 27.68
CA PHE A 52 1.98 -3.13 28.18
C PHE A 52 2.93 -4.15 27.54
N GLY A 53 3.47 -5.07 28.34
CA GLY A 53 4.46 -6.05 27.91
C GLY A 53 3.90 -7.18 27.04
N GLY A 54 4.68 -7.58 26.04
CA GLY A 54 4.50 -8.79 25.25
C GLY A 54 5.84 -9.14 24.59
N SER A 55 6.37 -10.32 24.93
CA SER A 55 7.72 -10.77 24.58
C SER A 55 7.77 -11.39 23.19
N ASP A 56 7.83 -10.61 22.11
CA ASP A 56 8.11 -11.16 20.77
C ASP A 56 8.95 -10.20 19.90
N GLY A 57 10.27 -10.30 20.06
CA GLY A 57 11.29 -9.79 19.14
C GLY A 57 11.37 -8.26 18.98
N PRO A 58 12.52 -7.72 18.51
CA PRO A 58 12.57 -6.33 18.09
C PRO A 58 11.80 -6.21 16.76
N ARG A 59 10.49 -5.91 16.81
CA ARG A 59 9.89 -5.15 15.70
C ARG A 59 10.65 -3.84 15.68
N ALA A 60 11.28 -3.50 14.56
CA ALA A 60 11.91 -2.22 14.37
C ALA A 60 10.80 -1.18 14.30
N VAL A 61 10.33 -0.75 15.48
CA VAL A 61 9.40 0.38 15.60
C VAL A 61 10.17 1.59 15.14
N PHE A 62 9.67 2.25 14.10
CA PHE A 62 10.26 3.47 13.58
C PHE A 62 10.08 4.57 14.64
N THR A 63 11.08 4.78 15.49
CA THR A 63 11.01 5.67 16.67
C THR A 63 11.09 7.17 16.36
N GLY A 64 10.89 7.56 15.10
CA GLY A 64 10.77 8.96 14.69
C GLY A 64 9.73 9.01 13.60
N GLY A 65 8.58 9.63 13.86
CA GLY A 65 7.42 9.61 12.98
C GLY A 65 7.78 9.75 11.50
N ALA A 66 7.15 8.92 10.68
CA ALA A 66 7.39 8.93 9.24
C ALA A 66 6.66 10.11 8.59
N GLU A 67 7.34 10.83 7.71
CA GLU A 67 6.74 11.97 7.00
C GLU A 67 6.01 11.47 5.76
N VAL A 68 4.68 11.65 5.75
CA VAL A 68 3.83 11.29 4.61
C VAL A 68 3.51 12.54 3.79
N ARG A 69 3.97 12.56 2.54
CA ARG A 69 3.81 13.67 1.59
C ARG A 69 2.98 13.26 0.37
N THR A 70 2.35 14.22 -0.28
CA THR A 70 1.68 14.05 -1.60
C THR A 70 2.40 14.88 -2.67
N ASP A 71 2.31 14.44 -3.92
CA ASP A 71 2.91 15.08 -5.09
C ASP A 71 4.40 15.39 -4.85
N HIS A 72 5.12 14.37 -4.38
CA HIS A 72 6.51 14.51 -3.92
C HIS A 72 7.53 13.86 -4.86
N GLY A 73 8.73 14.43 -4.89
CA GLY A 73 9.84 13.94 -5.71
C GLY A 73 9.71 14.26 -7.20
N PRO A 74 10.68 13.83 -8.02
CA PRO A 74 10.73 14.12 -9.46
C PRO A 74 9.72 13.32 -10.31
N VAL A 75 9.05 12.33 -9.70
CA VAL A 75 8.07 11.46 -10.35
C VAL A 75 6.62 11.79 -9.97
N ASP A 76 6.41 12.88 -9.23
CA ASP A 76 5.12 13.30 -8.68
C ASP A 76 4.42 12.10 -8.00
N ALA A 77 5.03 11.61 -6.91
CA ALA A 77 4.49 10.54 -6.10
C ALA A 77 3.08 10.86 -5.62
N ASP A 78 2.10 9.97 -5.81
CA ASP A 78 0.74 10.25 -5.34
C ASP A 78 0.73 10.38 -3.82
N VAL A 79 1.40 9.45 -3.15
CA VAL A 79 1.79 9.54 -1.74
C VAL A 79 3.24 9.04 -1.63
N ALA A 80 4.07 9.70 -0.84
CA ALA A 80 5.44 9.29 -0.53
C ALA A 80 5.63 9.25 0.98
N VAL A 81 6.30 8.22 1.49
CA VAL A 81 6.63 8.06 2.91
C VAL A 81 8.15 8.09 3.08
N ASP A 82 8.66 9.08 3.82
CA ASP A 82 10.09 9.31 4.11
C ASP A 82 11.04 9.24 2.91
N ASP A 83 10.54 9.54 1.71
CA ASP A 83 11.27 9.42 0.45
C ASP A 83 11.78 7.98 0.15
N GLU A 84 11.35 6.98 0.93
CA GLU A 84 11.74 5.56 0.81
C GLU A 84 10.65 4.74 0.10
N VAL A 85 9.39 5.07 0.35
CA VAL A 85 8.22 4.35 -0.19
C VAL A 85 7.38 5.28 -1.06
N GLY A 86 7.20 4.89 -2.32
CA GLY A 86 6.31 5.58 -3.26
C GLY A 86 5.00 4.81 -3.44
N VAL A 87 3.88 5.47 -3.22
CA VAL A 87 2.55 4.88 -3.41
C VAL A 87 1.89 5.50 -4.64
N LEU A 88 1.41 4.63 -5.54
CA LEU A 88 0.68 4.94 -6.75
C LEU A 88 -0.80 4.64 -6.52
N VAL A 89 -1.66 5.65 -6.55
CA VAL A 89 -3.11 5.48 -6.34
C VAL A 89 -3.85 5.60 -7.67
N TYR A 90 -4.71 4.63 -7.97
CA TYR A 90 -5.58 4.62 -9.14
C TYR A 90 -7.04 4.52 -8.70
N HIS A 91 -7.91 5.26 -9.38
CA HIS A 91 -9.36 5.14 -9.25
C HIS A 91 -9.92 4.58 -10.55
N GLU A 92 -10.72 3.51 -10.47
CA GLU A 92 -11.32 2.86 -11.64
C GLU A 92 -10.32 2.51 -12.75
N LEU A 93 -9.30 1.75 -12.36
CA LEU A 93 -8.16 1.44 -13.21
C LEU A 93 -8.62 0.91 -14.59
N SER A 94 -8.31 1.69 -15.62
CA SER A 94 -8.73 1.44 -17.00
C SER A 94 -7.64 0.72 -17.78
N ARG A 95 -7.97 0.19 -18.97
CA ARG A 95 -6.98 -0.44 -19.85
C ARG A 95 -5.85 0.51 -20.27
N GLU A 96 -6.14 1.80 -20.41
CA GLU A 96 -5.12 2.81 -20.73
C GLU A 96 -4.18 3.05 -19.55
N ASP A 97 -4.69 2.94 -18.32
CA ASP A 97 -3.88 3.00 -17.10
C ASP A 97 -2.99 1.77 -16.98
N VAL A 98 -3.53 0.56 -17.19
CA VAL A 98 -2.76 -0.70 -17.24
C VAL A 98 -1.59 -0.56 -18.22
N ALA A 99 -1.84 -0.08 -19.43
CA ALA A 99 -0.82 0.04 -20.47
C ALA A 99 0.32 1.02 -20.12
N ARG A 100 0.06 2.01 -19.25
CA ARG A 100 1.04 3.02 -18.82
C ARG A 100 1.67 2.70 -17.46
N LEU A 101 1.12 1.73 -16.75
CA LEU A 101 1.54 1.40 -15.40
C LEU A 101 3.01 0.94 -15.34
N PRO A 102 3.53 0.13 -16.27
CA PRO A 102 4.93 -0.30 -16.23
C PRO A 102 5.91 0.87 -16.29
N ASP A 103 5.68 1.83 -17.20
CA ASP A 103 6.52 3.03 -17.31
C ASP A 103 6.52 3.86 -16.02
N ARG A 104 5.38 3.95 -15.33
CA ARG A 104 5.27 4.67 -14.06
C ARG A 104 5.93 3.91 -12.90
N ILE A 105 5.77 2.60 -12.84
CA ILE A 105 6.44 1.76 -11.84
C ILE A 105 7.96 1.89 -12.02
N GLU A 106 8.47 1.79 -13.25
CA GLU A 106 9.89 1.93 -13.54
C GLU A 106 10.44 3.33 -13.20
N ALA A 107 9.63 4.38 -13.33
CA ALA A 107 10.00 5.71 -12.84
C ALA A 107 10.09 5.73 -11.31
N TYR A 108 9.11 5.15 -10.60
CA TYR A 108 9.08 5.13 -9.14
C TYR A 108 10.22 4.28 -8.56
N LYS A 109 10.54 3.13 -9.18
CA LYS A 109 11.65 2.25 -8.79
C LYS A 109 13.03 2.92 -8.84
N ARG A 110 13.18 4.03 -9.57
CA ARG A 110 14.43 4.80 -9.62
C ARG A 110 14.60 5.75 -8.44
N GLU A 111 13.49 6.20 -7.88
CA GLU A 111 13.45 7.19 -6.80
C GLU A 111 13.21 6.53 -5.44
N TYR A 112 12.39 5.47 -5.39
CA TYR A 112 11.96 4.79 -4.18
C TYR A 112 12.46 3.35 -4.11
N GLY A 113 12.78 2.89 -2.90
CA GLY A 113 13.19 1.51 -2.64
C GLY A 113 12.00 0.53 -2.58
N THR A 114 10.81 1.05 -2.30
CA THR A 114 9.55 0.28 -2.30
C THR A 114 8.47 1.04 -3.06
N VAL A 115 7.76 0.35 -3.94
CA VAL A 115 6.66 0.91 -4.73
C VAL A 115 5.38 0.15 -4.42
N VAL A 116 4.35 0.86 -3.99
CA VAL A 116 3.03 0.26 -3.70
C VAL A 116 2.01 0.80 -4.69
N VAL A 117 1.43 -0.07 -5.50
CA VAL A 117 0.37 0.28 -6.46
C VAL A 117 -0.98 -0.08 -5.86
N VAL A 118 -1.82 0.93 -5.64
CA VAL A 118 -3.15 0.81 -5.05
C VAL A 118 -4.22 1.10 -6.08
N ALA A 119 -5.06 0.11 -6.36
CA ALA A 119 -6.21 0.26 -7.25
C ALA A 119 -7.51 0.31 -6.44
N CYS A 120 -8.08 1.50 -6.30
CA CYS A 120 -9.40 1.75 -5.74
C CYS A 120 -10.47 1.50 -6.81
N GLY A 121 -10.84 0.24 -6.95
CA GLY A 121 -11.68 -0.27 -8.04
C GLY A 121 -10.91 -0.47 -9.35
N VAL A 122 -11.18 -1.59 -10.02
CA VAL A 122 -10.57 -1.99 -11.29
C VAL A 122 -11.66 -2.20 -12.33
N ARG A 123 -11.57 -1.53 -13.49
CA ARG A 123 -12.50 -1.72 -14.60
C ARG A 123 -12.03 -2.79 -15.57
N ASP A 124 -10.72 -2.91 -15.75
CA ASP A 124 -10.08 -3.92 -16.57
C ASP A 124 -9.35 -4.93 -15.68
N THR A 125 -10.10 -5.85 -15.09
CA THR A 125 -9.55 -6.86 -14.16
C THR A 125 -8.52 -7.74 -14.85
N SER A 126 -8.79 -8.17 -16.09
CA SER A 126 -7.87 -9.04 -16.83
C SER A 126 -6.51 -8.39 -17.07
N GLY A 127 -6.48 -7.12 -17.48
CA GLY A 127 -5.23 -6.39 -17.67
C GLY A 127 -4.49 -6.14 -16.36
N TRP A 128 -5.22 -5.95 -15.26
CA TRP A 128 -4.64 -5.81 -13.93
C TRP A 128 -4.02 -7.12 -13.43
N ASP A 129 -4.73 -8.25 -13.54
CA ASP A 129 -4.23 -9.58 -13.17
C ASP A 129 -2.97 -9.95 -13.96
N GLU A 130 -2.96 -9.70 -15.28
CA GLU A 130 -1.81 -9.97 -16.16
C GLU A 130 -0.56 -9.19 -15.70
N ILE A 131 -0.72 -7.89 -15.40
CA ILE A 131 0.39 -7.06 -14.95
C ILE A 131 0.90 -7.49 -13.56
N GLN A 132 0.01 -7.93 -12.68
CA GLN A 132 0.41 -8.45 -11.37
C GLN A 132 1.26 -9.71 -11.54
N ASP A 133 0.81 -10.65 -12.36
CA ASP A 133 1.52 -11.90 -12.65
C ASP A 133 2.89 -11.65 -13.28
N ASP A 134 2.99 -10.70 -14.22
CA ASP A 134 4.26 -10.33 -14.85
C ASP A 134 5.26 -9.80 -13.80
N TYR A 135 4.85 -8.87 -12.95
CA TYR A 135 5.74 -8.31 -11.92
C TYR A 135 6.07 -9.32 -10.80
N ILE A 136 5.14 -10.20 -10.44
CA ILE A 136 5.41 -11.30 -9.50
C ILE A 136 6.46 -12.23 -10.10
N SER A 137 6.29 -12.64 -11.37
CA SER A 137 7.23 -13.47 -12.11
C SER A 137 8.62 -12.83 -12.22
N GLU A 138 8.69 -11.53 -12.53
CA GLU A 138 9.93 -10.76 -12.57
C GLU A 138 10.60 -10.64 -11.20
N THR A 139 9.82 -10.44 -10.12
CA THR A 139 10.34 -10.40 -8.75
C THR A 139 10.96 -11.73 -8.34
N PHE A 140 10.42 -12.87 -8.80
CA PHE A 140 11.07 -14.17 -8.59
C PHE A 140 12.36 -14.34 -9.39
N ALA A 141 12.51 -13.62 -10.51
CA ALA A 141 13.72 -13.67 -11.34
C ALA A 141 14.82 -12.67 -10.89
N VAL A 142 14.44 -11.55 -10.27
CA VAL A 142 15.32 -10.46 -9.85
C VAL A 142 15.36 -10.38 -8.32
N THR A 143 16.45 -10.83 -7.71
CA THR A 143 16.61 -10.93 -6.25
C THR A 143 17.12 -9.66 -5.56
N ASP A 144 17.49 -8.61 -6.31
CA ASP A 144 18.20 -7.41 -5.81
C ASP A 144 17.58 -6.08 -6.32
N GLY A 145 16.28 -6.07 -6.61
CA GLY A 145 15.54 -4.90 -7.11
C GLY A 145 14.64 -4.23 -6.07
N PRO A 146 14.12 -3.02 -6.34
CA PRO A 146 13.09 -2.38 -5.52
C PRO A 146 11.83 -3.27 -5.43
N GLU A 147 11.23 -3.35 -4.24
CA GLU A 147 10.04 -4.17 -4.01
C GLU A 147 8.80 -3.48 -4.60
N VAL A 148 8.04 -4.19 -5.44
CA VAL A 148 6.78 -3.71 -6.00
C VAL A 148 5.64 -4.53 -5.43
N GLN A 149 4.65 -3.86 -4.83
CA GLN A 149 3.44 -4.51 -4.30
C GLN A 149 2.20 -3.94 -4.95
N PHE A 150 1.26 -4.83 -5.25
CA PHE A 150 -0.04 -4.47 -5.82
C PHE A 150 -1.13 -4.72 -4.78
N VAL A 151 -1.99 -3.73 -4.57
CA VAL A 151 -3.11 -3.79 -3.62
C VAL A 151 -4.38 -3.34 -4.33
N THR A 152 -5.40 -4.19 -4.31
CA THR A 152 -6.71 -3.87 -4.89
C THR A 152 -7.71 -3.63 -3.77
N LYS A 153 -8.48 -2.54 -3.87
CA LYS A 153 -9.57 -2.21 -2.97
C LYS A 153 -10.89 -2.36 -3.70
N ASP A 154 -11.74 -3.26 -3.23
CA ASP A 154 -13.06 -3.49 -3.81
C ASP A 154 -14.03 -2.40 -3.37
N LYS A 155 -14.70 -1.77 -4.33
CA LYS A 155 -15.67 -0.69 -4.08
C LYS A 155 -16.83 -1.13 -3.17
N ARG A 156 -17.13 -2.44 -3.12
CA ARG A 156 -18.19 -3.00 -2.27
C ARG A 156 -17.86 -2.89 -0.77
N ASN A 157 -16.60 -2.71 -0.43
CA ASN A 157 -16.13 -2.62 0.95
C ASN A 157 -15.97 -1.18 1.43
N PHE A 158 -16.14 -0.18 0.56
CA PHE A 158 -15.93 1.22 0.94
C PHE A 158 -16.94 1.67 2.00
N GLY A 159 -16.46 2.40 3.00
CA GLY A 159 -17.26 2.85 4.15
C GLY A 159 -17.65 1.74 5.12
N ARG A 160 -17.07 0.53 5.00
CA ARG A 160 -17.15 -0.49 6.05
C ARG A 160 -15.97 -0.37 6.98
N ASP A 161 -16.23 -0.60 8.26
CA ASP A 161 -15.15 -0.79 9.22
C ASP A 161 -14.49 -2.15 8.94
N PRO A 162 -13.15 -2.27 8.91
CA PRO A 162 -12.49 -3.56 8.76
C PRO A 162 -12.87 -4.56 9.85
N ALA A 163 -13.36 -4.09 11.00
CA ALA A 163 -13.89 -4.94 12.08
C ALA A 163 -15.28 -5.54 11.76
N ASP A 164 -16.03 -4.99 10.80
CA ASP A 164 -17.36 -5.50 10.42
C ASP A 164 -17.29 -6.71 9.48
N ASP A 165 -16.14 -6.97 8.83
CA ASP A 165 -15.94 -8.16 7.99
C ASP A 165 -15.51 -9.41 8.80
N GLU A 166 -15.35 -9.30 10.13
CA GLU A 166 -15.05 -10.47 11.00
C GLU A 166 -16.27 -11.38 11.24
N ASP A 167 -17.48 -10.98 10.84
CA ASP A 167 -18.73 -11.69 11.13
C ASP A 167 -19.48 -12.23 9.89
N ASP A 168 -18.85 -12.43 8.72
CA ASP A 168 -19.51 -13.17 7.62
C ASP A 168 -18.51 -13.70 6.57
N GLY A 169 -17.74 -14.74 6.91
CA GLY A 169 -17.14 -15.58 5.87
C GLY A 169 -15.79 -16.23 6.15
N GLY A 170 -15.73 -17.18 7.10
CA GLY A 170 -14.92 -18.39 6.93
C GLY A 170 -13.44 -18.21 6.61
N PHE A 171 -12.71 -17.42 7.40
CA PHE A 171 -11.27 -17.56 7.52
C PHE A 171 -10.99 -18.94 8.16
N LEU A 172 -10.14 -19.76 7.53
CA LEU A 172 -9.68 -21.10 7.93
C LEU A 172 -10.51 -22.31 7.43
N GLY A 173 -10.62 -22.44 6.10
CA GLY A 173 -11.03 -23.70 5.45
C GLY A 173 -10.09 -24.09 4.31
N ASN A 174 -9.11 -24.96 4.61
CA ASN A 174 -8.47 -25.89 3.66
C ASN A 174 -7.34 -25.37 2.75
N TRP A 175 -6.14 -25.19 3.32
CA TRP A 175 -4.87 -25.34 2.59
C TRP A 175 -3.75 -25.84 3.52
N PHE A 176 -3.86 -27.01 4.14
CA PHE A 176 -2.73 -27.92 4.39
C PHE A 176 -3.24 -29.24 5.00
N SER A 177 -3.09 -30.31 4.23
CA SER A 177 -3.09 -31.74 4.59
C SER A 177 -4.39 -32.47 4.90
#